data_AF-A0A6V7HPE8-F1
#
_entry.id   AF-A0A6V7HPE8-F1
#
_cell.length_a   1.000
_cell.length_b   1.000
_cell.length_c   1.000
_cell.angle_alpha   90.00
_cell.angle_beta   90.00
_cell.angle_gamma   90.00
#
_symmetry.space_group_name_H-M   'P 1'
#
loop_
_entity.id
_entity.type
_entity.pdbx_description
1 polymer ?
#
loop_
_entity_poly.entity_id
_entity_poly.type
_entity_poly.pdbx_seq_one_letter_code
_entity_poly.pdbx_strand_id
1 'polypeptide(L)' 'VFVEFNSVIDCQKAQQTLTGRKFNNRVVVTSYFDPDKYHRREF' A
#
# COMPACT_ATOMS: atom_id res chain seq x y z
N VAL A 1 -4.52 -2.67 5.81
CA VAL A 1 -5.27 -1.90 4.78
C VAL A 1 -4.61 -2.22 3.46
N PHE A 2 -5.39 -2.64 2.46
CA PHE A 2 -4.90 -2.89 1.12
C PHE A 2 -5.47 -1.82 0.20
N VAL A 3 -4.66 -1.33 -0.73
CA VAL A 3 -5.05 -0.33 -1.72
C VAL A 3 -4.53 -0.80 -3.06
N GLU A 4 -5.45 -1.02 -3.99
CA GLU A 4 -5.12 -1.38 -5.36
C GLU A 4 -5.00 -0.13 -6.22
N PHE A 5 -3.98 -0.09 -7.08
CA PHE A 5 -3.73 1.00 -8.01
C PHE A 5 -3.78 0.47 -9.44
N ASN A 6 -4.30 1.28 -10.37
CA ASN A 6 -4.33 0.93 -11.79
C ASN A 6 -2.95 0.94 -12.47
N SER A 7 -1.93 1.51 -11.82
CA SER A 7 -0.58 1.65 -12.36
C SER A 7 0.47 1.40 -11.27
N VAL A 8 1.51 0.66 -11.63
CA VAL A 8 2.68 0.42 -10.77
C VAL A 8 3.38 1.74 -10.41
N ILE A 9 3.41 2.70 -11.34
CA ILE A 9 4.06 4.00 -11.11
C ILE A 9 3.31 4.79 -10.02
N ASP A 10 1.99 4.75 -10.03
CA ASP A 10 1.17 5.47 -9.05
C ASP A 10 1.28 4.81 -7.67
N CYS A 11 1.34 3.47 -7.61
CA CYS A 11 1.56 2.77 -6.35
C CYS A 11 2.94 3.06 -5.75
N GLN A 12 3.99 3.16 -6.58
CA GLN A 12 5.34 3.53 -6.14
C GLN A 12 5.37 4.96 -5.55
N LYS A 13 4.75 5.92 -6.23
CA LYS A 13 4.64 7.31 -5.73
C LYS A 13 3.89 7.38 -4.41
N ALA A 14 2.78 6.63 -4.29
CA ALA A 14 2.02 6.55 -3.05
C ALA A 14 2.86 5.94 -1.92
N GLN A 15 3.57 4.84 -2.18
CA GLN A 15 4.46 4.18 -1.21
C GLN A 15 5.51 5.15 -0.68
N GLN A 16 6.22 5.85 -1.57
CA GLN A 16 7.26 6.83 -1.21
C GLN A 16 6.71 7.95 -0.33
N THR A 17 5.48 8.39 -0.58
CA THR A 17 4.87 9.51 0.15
C THR A 17 4.32 9.09 1.51
N LEU A 18 3.78 7.87 1.61
CA LEU A 18 3.07 7.39 2.80
C LEU A 18 3.98 6.69 3.81
N THR A 19 5.04 6.03 3.36
CA THR A 19 5.95 5.31 4.24
C THR A 19 6.59 6.25 5.26
N GLY A 20 6.50 5.89 6.54
CA GLY A 20 7.08 6.67 7.63
C GLY A 20 6.28 7.91 8.03
N ARG A 21 5.22 8.28 7.29
CA ARG A 21 4.33 9.37 7.72
C ARG A 21 3.58 8.97 8.98
N LYS A 22 3.32 9.96 9.85
CA LYS A 22 2.45 9.78 11.01
C LYS A 22 1.00 10.05 10.63
N PHE A 23 0.14 9.10 10.94
CA PHE A 23 -1.31 9.23 10.84
C PHE A 23 -1.92 8.90 12.21
N ASN A 24 -2.64 9.85 12.80
CA ASN A 24 -3.23 9.73 14.14
C ASN A 24 -2.24 9.19 15.20
N ASN A 25 -1.05 9.82 15.26
CA ASN A 25 0.07 9.45 16.14
C ASN A 25 0.62 8.01 15.95
N ARG A 26 0.33 7.35 14.81
CA ARG A 26 0.88 6.05 14.41
C ARG A 26 1.74 6.19 13.17
N VAL A 27 2.86 5.48 13.10
CA VAL A 27 3.72 5.47 11.91
C VAL A 27 3.12 4.54 10.86
N VAL A 28 2.95 5.04 9.64
CA VAL A 28 2.47 4.26 8.50
C VAL A 28 3.62 3.42 7.94
N VAL A 29 3.42 2.11 7.88
CA VAL A 29 4.32 1.16 7.21
C VAL A 29 3.61 0.66 5.96
N THR A 30 4.32 0.58 4.85
CA THR A 30 3.77 0.11 3.58
C THR A 30 4.62 -1.04 3.03
N SER A 31 3.98 -1.93 2.29
CA SER A 31 4.61 -3.05 1.60
C SER A 31 3.79 -3.39 0.37
N TYR A 32 4.44 -3.85 -0.70
CA TYR A 32 3.73 -4.40 -1.84
C TYR A 32 3.03 -5.71 -1.48
N PHE A 33 1.92 -5.98 -2.17
CA PHE A 33 1.16 -7.19 -2.02
C PHE A 33 0.79 -7.75 -3.39
N ASP A 34 0.68 -9.07 -3.48
CA ASP A 34 0.36 -9.77 -4.71
C ASP A 34 -1.12 -9.52 -5.10
N PRO A 35 -1.39 -8.97 -6.30
CA PRO A 35 -2.76 -8.74 -6.76
C PRO A 35 -3.63 -10.00 -6.77
N ASP A 36 -3.08 -11.16 -7.12
CA ASP A 36 -3.84 -12.40 -7.20
C ASP A 36 -4.25 -12.89 -5.81
N LYS A 37 -3.41 -12.68 -4.79
CA LYS A 37 -3.77 -12.96 -3.40
C LYS A 37 -4.81 -11.98 -2.90
N TYR A 38 -4.69 -10.70 -3.27
CA TYR A 38 -5.65 -9.66 -2.89
C TYR A 38 -7.05 -9.97 -3.45
N HIS A 39 -7.15 -10.31 -4.73
CA HIS A 39 -8.41 -10.69 -5.38
C HIS A 39 -9.03 -11.96 -4.83
N ARG A 40 -8.21 -12.93 -4.43
CA ARG A 40 -8.65 -14.17 -3.77
C ARG A 40 -8.98 -13.99 -2.28
N ARG A 41 -8.77 -12.79 -1.74
CA ARG A 41 -8.97 -12.45 -0.32
C ARG A 41 -8.11 -13.30 0.62
N GLU A 42 -6.95 -13.71 0.14
CA GLU A 42 -5.90 -14.37 0.92
C GLU A 42 -5.02 -13.25 1.50
N PHE A 43 -5.20 -12.90 2.78
CA PHE A 43 -4.53 -11.78 3.44
C PHE A 43 -3.67 -12.24 4.63
#